data_AF-A0A927MWA4-F1
#
_entry.id   AF-A0A927MWA4-F1
#
_cell.length_a   1.000
_cell.length_b   1.000
_cell.length_c   1.000
_cell.angle_alpha   90.00
_cell.angle_beta   90.00
_cell.angle_gamma   90.00
#
_symmetry.space_group_name_H-M   'P 1'
#
loop_
_entity.id
_entity.type
_entity.pdbx_description
1 polymer ?
#
loop_
_entity_poly.entity_id
_entity_poly.type
_entity_poly.pdbx_seq_one_letter_code
_entity_poly.pdbx_strand_id
1 'polypeptide(L)'
;MSPRSLPARASLHQLRRQAKDLHHAAATGDPAALARFAAFAKAISLTSAHLVLAREYGYSSWARLKDEVEHRRRSDVRDGETAEPADRSWPTFGIDPPDDELGTVVAVETVAASSPRATIAITDITVHSTGCLINLEWVLHRTAESTTEWQGMFEEVLGHPFHDLRPVETRPPGNQLIFAAEFSDGRRATLMQEGTSDGHRPMILDRGGGVGNRVDDGDCRGRTTLYLWPVPPPGELRFVVEWPTFGVPRTTTLLDADEIHAAKARIRRH
;
A
#
# COMPACT_ATOMS: atom_id res chain seq x y z
N MET A 1 29.59 -9.91 -13.86
CA MET A 1 28.39 -10.70 -13.51
C MET A 1 27.53 -10.81 -14.77
N SER A 2 27.19 -12.02 -15.20
CA SER A 2 26.27 -12.22 -16.33
C SER A 2 24.88 -11.68 -15.97
N PRO A 3 24.17 -11.02 -16.90
CA PRO A 3 22.86 -10.46 -16.60
C PRO A 3 21.89 -11.58 -16.23
N ARG A 4 21.12 -11.39 -15.16
CA ARG A 4 19.98 -12.25 -14.85
C ARG A 4 18.96 -12.08 -15.97
N SER A 5 18.49 -13.20 -16.50
CA SER A 5 17.40 -13.15 -17.49
C SER A 5 16.11 -12.76 -16.80
N LEU A 6 15.36 -11.81 -17.38
CA LEU A 6 14.01 -11.52 -16.92
C LEU A 6 13.10 -12.71 -17.22
N PRO A 7 12.35 -13.22 -16.22
CA PRO A 7 11.32 -14.23 -16.45
C PRO A 7 10.30 -13.77 -17.51
N ALA A 8 9.73 -14.72 -18.26
CA ALA A 8 8.70 -14.43 -19.27
C ALA A 8 7.51 -13.63 -18.67
N ARG A 9 7.15 -13.92 -17.42
CA ARG A 9 6.12 -13.21 -16.63
C ARG A 9 6.73 -12.36 -15.53
N ALA A 10 7.63 -11.45 -15.87
CA ALA A 10 8.21 -10.52 -14.90
C ALA A 10 7.11 -9.63 -14.26
N SER A 11 7.19 -9.46 -12.94
CA SER A 11 6.27 -8.61 -12.18
C SER A 11 7.00 -7.38 -11.63
N LEU A 12 6.55 -6.18 -11.99
CA LEU A 12 7.11 -4.94 -11.47
C LEU A 12 7.02 -4.84 -9.95
N HIS A 13 5.94 -5.37 -9.37
CA HIS A 13 5.76 -5.44 -7.92
C HIS A 13 6.87 -6.29 -7.27
N GLN A 14 7.18 -7.47 -7.82
CA GLN A 14 8.26 -8.32 -7.33
C GLN A 14 9.62 -7.62 -7.46
N LEU A 15 9.87 -6.91 -8.56
CA LEU A 15 11.11 -6.16 -8.77
C LEU A 15 11.24 -4.98 -7.79
N ARG A 16 10.14 -4.27 -7.47
CA ARG A 16 10.10 -3.23 -6.44
C ARG A 16 10.39 -3.79 -5.05
N ARG A 17 9.81 -4.95 -4.72
CA ARG A 17 10.10 -5.66 -3.46
C ARG A 17 11.57 -6.07 -3.37
N GLN A 18 12.12 -6.66 -4.42
CA GLN A 18 13.55 -6.98 -4.49
C GLN A 18 14.45 -5.75 -4.29
N ALA A 19 14.04 -4.57 -4.78
CA ALA A 19 14.80 -3.33 -4.61
C ALA A 19 14.81 -2.87 -3.15
N LYS A 20 13.65 -2.97 -2.48
CA LYS A 20 13.50 -2.65 -1.05
C LYS A 20 14.31 -3.62 -0.18
N ASP A 21 14.23 -4.92 -0.46
CA ASP A 21 14.97 -5.96 0.26
C ASP A 21 16.48 -5.75 0.11
N LEU A 22 16.94 -5.45 -1.11
CA LEU A 22 18.34 -5.15 -1.40
C LEU A 22 18.82 -3.88 -0.68
N HIS A 23 18.00 -2.82 -0.69
CA HIS A 23 18.30 -1.59 0.04
C HIS A 23 18.42 -1.83 1.54
N HIS A 24 17.48 -2.58 2.12
CA HIS A 24 17.48 -2.91 3.54
C HIS A 24 18.72 -3.73 3.92
N ALA A 25 19.03 -4.78 3.16
CA ALA A 25 20.22 -5.60 3.37
C ALA A 25 21.52 -4.78 3.31
N ALA A 26 21.65 -3.87 2.35
CA ALA A 26 22.82 -2.98 2.27
C ALA A 26 22.89 -2.00 3.45
N ALA A 27 21.76 -1.47 3.90
CA ALA A 27 21.69 -0.58 5.07
C ALA A 27 22.05 -1.30 6.38
N THR A 28 21.75 -2.59 6.50
CA THR A 28 22.12 -3.44 7.65
C THR A 28 23.54 -4.00 7.56
N GLY A 29 24.30 -3.66 6.51
CA GLY A 29 25.70 -4.05 6.37
C GLY A 29 25.93 -5.43 5.76
N ASP A 30 24.96 -6.02 5.06
CA ASP A 30 25.14 -7.30 4.35
C ASP A 30 26.24 -7.17 3.28
N PRO A 31 27.36 -7.92 3.39
CA PRO A 31 28.46 -7.85 2.43
C PRO A 31 28.03 -8.15 0.98
N ALA A 32 27.06 -9.05 0.79
CA ALA A 32 26.59 -9.41 -0.55
C ALA A 32 25.79 -8.27 -1.20
N ALA A 33 24.93 -7.60 -0.42
CA ALA A 33 24.20 -6.42 -0.86
C ALA A 33 25.15 -5.24 -1.14
N LEU A 34 26.12 -4.99 -0.25
CA LEU A 34 27.11 -3.93 -0.41
C LEU A 34 27.97 -4.12 -1.68
N ALA A 35 28.37 -5.36 -2.00
CA ALA A 35 29.09 -5.67 -3.23
C ALA A 35 28.27 -5.36 -4.49
N ARG A 36 26.96 -5.60 -4.46
CA ARG A 36 26.04 -5.28 -5.56
C ARG A 36 25.88 -3.77 -5.75
N PHE A 37 25.79 -3.00 -4.66
CA PHE A 37 25.80 -1.54 -4.72
C PHE A 37 27.11 -0.99 -5.26
N ALA A 38 28.26 -1.47 -4.76
CA ALA A 38 29.58 -1.02 -5.19
C ALA A 38 29.82 -1.19 -6.70
N ALA A 39 29.20 -2.19 -7.32
CA ALA A 39 29.30 -2.44 -8.76
C ALA A 39 28.58 -1.39 -9.64
N PHE A 40 27.51 -0.75 -9.14
CA PHE A 40 26.60 0.04 -10.00
C PHE A 40 26.13 1.38 -9.42
N ALA A 41 26.41 1.68 -8.16
CA ALA A 41 25.91 2.87 -7.47
C ALA A 41 26.97 3.50 -6.56
N LYS A 42 26.92 4.84 -6.45
CA LYS A 42 27.83 5.63 -5.60
C LYS A 42 27.33 5.83 -4.17
N ALA A 43 26.05 5.55 -3.92
CA ALA A 43 25.40 5.75 -2.63
C ALA A 43 24.38 4.65 -2.37
N ILE A 44 24.20 4.27 -1.10
CA ILE A 44 23.15 3.36 -0.67
C ILE A 44 21.86 4.16 -0.51
N SER A 45 20.95 4.00 -1.45
CA SER A 45 19.62 4.62 -1.45
C SER A 45 18.64 3.73 -2.18
N LEU A 46 17.34 3.94 -1.98
CA LEU A 46 16.31 3.19 -2.70
C LEU A 46 16.38 3.40 -4.22
N THR A 47 16.69 4.62 -4.67
CA THR A 47 16.90 4.92 -6.09
C THR A 47 18.09 4.15 -6.67
N SER A 48 19.18 4.08 -5.91
CA SER A 48 20.36 3.28 -6.26
C SER A 48 20.04 1.78 -6.29
N ALA A 49 19.20 1.28 -5.38
CA ALA A 49 18.77 -0.13 -5.38
C ALA A 49 18.00 -0.52 -6.65
N HIS A 50 17.09 0.37 -7.09
CA HIS A 50 16.39 0.20 -8.37
C HIS A 50 17.36 0.20 -9.57
N LEU A 51 18.41 1.04 -9.54
CA LEU A 51 19.44 1.06 -10.57
C LEU A 51 20.28 -0.23 -10.59
N VAL A 52 20.69 -0.72 -9.41
CA VAL A 52 21.43 -1.98 -9.26
C VAL A 52 20.64 -3.14 -9.86
N LEU A 53 19.34 -3.27 -9.54
CA LEU A 53 18.50 -4.29 -10.15
C LEU A 53 18.34 -4.12 -11.66
N ALA A 54 18.10 -2.90 -12.14
CA ALA A 54 18.01 -2.65 -13.58
C ALA A 54 19.27 -3.14 -14.30
N ARG A 55 20.45 -2.83 -13.77
CA ARG A 55 21.75 -3.25 -14.33
C ARG A 55 21.96 -4.75 -14.25
N GLU A 56 21.55 -5.39 -13.18
CA GLU A 56 21.61 -6.86 -13.05
C GLU A 56 20.74 -7.59 -14.06
N TYR A 57 19.60 -7.01 -14.45
CA TYR A 57 18.75 -7.53 -15.52
C TYR A 57 19.19 -7.07 -16.92
N GLY A 58 20.29 -6.31 -17.05
CA GLY A 58 20.83 -5.86 -18.32
C GLY A 58 20.28 -4.51 -18.83
N TYR A 59 19.47 -3.80 -18.04
CA TYR A 59 18.88 -2.51 -18.39
C TYR A 59 19.71 -1.34 -17.85
N SER A 60 19.79 -0.27 -18.63
CA SER A 60 20.60 0.90 -18.26
C SER A 60 20.00 1.75 -17.14
N SER A 61 18.70 1.62 -16.91
CA SER A 61 17.94 2.38 -15.93
C SER A 61 16.68 1.63 -15.51
N TRP A 62 16.14 1.99 -14.34
CA TRP A 62 14.89 1.46 -13.84
C TRP A 62 13.70 1.72 -14.78
N ALA A 63 13.66 2.89 -15.43
CA ALA A 63 12.63 3.22 -16.42
C ALA A 63 12.61 2.21 -17.58
N ARG A 64 13.77 1.87 -18.17
CA ARG A 64 13.85 0.90 -19.26
C ARG A 64 13.46 -0.52 -18.85
N LEU A 65 13.81 -0.91 -17.61
CA LEU A 65 13.36 -2.19 -17.07
C LEU A 65 11.83 -2.21 -16.93
N LYS A 66 11.22 -1.10 -16.48
CA LYS A 66 9.76 -0.99 -16.42
C LYS A 66 9.10 -1.09 -17.79
N ASP A 67 9.61 -0.33 -18.76
CA ASP A 67 9.08 -0.30 -20.13
C ASP A 67 9.12 -1.69 -20.78
N GLU A 68 10.19 -2.46 -20.59
CA GLU A 68 10.30 -3.82 -21.11
C GLU A 68 9.28 -4.77 -20.48
N VAL A 69 9.14 -4.74 -19.15
CA VAL A 69 8.18 -5.62 -18.46
C VAL A 69 6.76 -5.32 -18.93
N GLU A 70 6.44 -4.05 -19.16
CA GLU A 70 5.16 -3.62 -19.71
C GLU A 70 4.98 -3.99 -21.18
N HIS A 71 6.05 -3.91 -21.98
CA HIS A 71 6.03 -4.35 -23.37
C HIS A 71 5.76 -5.84 -23.50
N ARG A 72 6.41 -6.69 -22.68
CA ARG A 72 6.18 -8.15 -22.66
C ARG A 72 4.76 -8.50 -22.24
N ARG A 73 4.18 -7.76 -21.30
CA ARG A 73 2.77 -7.92 -20.88
C ARG A 73 1.81 -7.62 -22.02
N ARG A 74 2.03 -6.54 -22.77
CA ARG A 74 1.20 -6.20 -23.94
C ARG A 74 1.28 -7.24 -25.05
N SER A 75 2.44 -7.86 -25.24
CA SER A 75 2.64 -8.92 -26.22
C SER A 75 1.92 -10.22 -25.81
N ASP A 76 1.94 -10.60 -24.52
CA ASP A 76 1.24 -11.78 -23.98
C ASP A 76 -0.30 -11.68 -24.13
N VAL A 77 -0.87 -10.48 -24.11
CA VAL A 77 -2.32 -10.25 -24.24
C VAL A 77 -2.81 -10.39 -25.69
N ARG A 78 -1.92 -10.28 -26.68
CA ARG A 78 -2.30 -10.27 -28.11
C ARG A 78 -2.45 -11.67 -28.73
N ASP A 79 -1.86 -12.70 -28.11
CA ASP A 79 -1.76 -14.05 -28.68
C ASP A 79 -2.67 -15.10 -27.98
N GLY A 80 -3.55 -14.70 -27.05
CA GLY A 80 -4.26 -15.61 -26.16
C GLY A 80 -5.80 -15.50 -26.15
N GLU A 81 -6.45 -15.60 -27.31
CA GLU A 81 -7.91 -15.85 -27.37
C GLU A 81 -8.17 -17.37 -27.30
N THR A 82 -7.99 -17.98 -26.12
CA THR A 82 -8.59 -19.28 -25.79
C THR A 82 -8.70 -19.41 -24.28
N ALA A 83 -9.92 -19.54 -23.77
CA ALA A 83 -10.21 -19.76 -22.37
C ALA A 83 -9.77 -21.17 -21.94
N GLU A 84 -8.89 -21.28 -20.93
CA GLU A 84 -8.63 -22.50 -20.16
C GLU A 84 -8.13 -22.19 -18.73
N PRO A 85 -8.26 -23.13 -17.78
CA PRO A 85 -8.84 -22.88 -16.46
C PRO A 85 -7.86 -22.39 -15.39
N ALA A 86 -8.47 -21.86 -14.33
CA ALA A 86 -7.83 -21.31 -13.14
C ALA A 86 -6.88 -22.31 -12.44
N ASP A 87 -5.58 -22.16 -12.69
CA ASP A 87 -4.54 -22.53 -11.73
C ASP A 87 -3.93 -21.27 -11.09
N ARG A 88 -4.25 -21.11 -9.79
CA ARG A 88 -3.66 -20.28 -8.72
C ARG A 88 -2.60 -19.24 -9.10
N SER A 89 -2.94 -18.33 -10.01
CA SER A 89 -2.22 -17.08 -10.20
C SER A 89 -3.18 -15.92 -9.95
N TRP A 90 -2.92 -15.22 -8.86
CA TRP A 90 -3.64 -14.01 -8.48
C TRP A 90 -3.64 -13.00 -9.64
N PRO A 91 -4.78 -12.42 -10.03
CA PRO A 91 -4.76 -11.32 -10.98
C PRO A 91 -4.01 -10.14 -10.34
N THR A 92 -2.87 -9.77 -10.93
CA THR A 92 -2.05 -8.61 -10.51
C THR A 92 -2.84 -7.29 -10.42
N PHE A 93 -4.03 -7.23 -11.05
CA PHE A 93 -4.90 -6.05 -11.15
C PHE A 93 -5.56 -5.61 -9.82
N GLY A 94 -5.51 -6.44 -8.77
CA GLY A 94 -6.17 -6.14 -7.48
C GLY A 94 -5.25 -5.66 -6.36
N ILE A 95 -3.94 -5.63 -6.58
CA ILE A 95 -2.98 -5.31 -5.52
C ILE A 95 -2.66 -3.82 -5.54
N ASP A 96 -2.38 -3.21 -6.69
CA ASP A 96 -2.02 -1.80 -6.80
C ASP A 96 -2.94 -1.04 -7.77
N PRO A 97 -3.03 0.29 -7.65
CA PRO A 97 -3.55 1.13 -8.72
C PRO A 97 -2.76 0.93 -10.02
N PRO A 98 -3.36 1.15 -11.21
CA PRO A 98 -2.65 1.02 -12.47
C PRO A 98 -1.56 2.11 -12.59
N ASP A 99 -0.34 1.70 -12.90
CA ASP A 99 0.82 2.60 -13.01
C ASP A 99 0.70 3.57 -14.22
N ASP A 100 -0.15 3.27 -15.21
CA ASP A 100 -0.40 4.09 -16.40
C ASP A 100 -1.55 5.11 -16.22
N GLU A 101 -2.20 5.12 -15.05
CA GLU A 101 -3.34 5.99 -14.77
C GLU A 101 -2.98 7.11 -13.80
N LEU A 102 -3.32 8.34 -14.19
CA LEU A 102 -3.48 9.45 -13.27
C LEU A 102 -4.92 9.43 -12.77
N GLY A 103 -5.09 9.01 -11.51
CA GLY A 103 -6.40 8.93 -10.87
C GLY A 103 -7.09 10.29 -10.73
N THR A 104 -8.41 10.27 -10.55
CA THR A 104 -9.22 11.48 -10.33
C THR A 104 -9.57 11.60 -8.86
N VAL A 105 -9.40 12.79 -8.29
CA VAL A 105 -9.68 13.04 -6.87
C VAL A 105 -11.16 13.33 -6.63
N VAL A 106 -11.72 12.70 -5.60
CA VAL A 106 -12.99 13.03 -4.95
C VAL A 106 -12.65 13.54 -3.55
N ALA A 107 -12.94 14.81 -3.26
CA ALA A 107 -12.72 15.38 -1.94
C ALA A 107 -13.80 14.85 -0.97
N VAL A 108 -13.38 14.43 0.23
CA VAL A 108 -14.29 13.86 1.23
C VAL A 108 -14.26 14.67 2.53
N GLU A 109 -13.07 15.08 2.98
CA GLU A 109 -12.82 15.95 4.14
C GLU A 109 -13.71 15.65 5.37
N THR A 110 -13.68 14.41 5.85
CA THR A 110 -14.52 13.97 6.98
C THR A 110 -13.71 13.30 8.09
N VAL A 111 -14.10 13.54 9.34
CA VAL A 111 -13.55 12.82 10.50
C VAL A 111 -14.24 11.47 10.58
N ALA A 112 -13.51 10.41 10.21
CA ALA A 112 -14.04 9.05 10.18
C ALA A 112 -14.21 8.46 11.58
N ALA A 113 -13.30 8.80 12.50
CA ALA A 113 -13.36 8.37 13.89
C ALA A 113 -12.61 9.35 14.81
N SER A 114 -13.09 9.48 16.04
CA SER A 114 -12.41 10.30 17.05
C SER A 114 -12.59 9.72 18.45
N SER A 115 -11.58 9.95 19.28
CA SER A 115 -11.49 9.60 20.70
C SER A 115 -10.57 10.63 21.37
N PRO A 116 -10.50 10.67 22.71
CA PRO A 116 -9.54 11.54 23.40
C PRO A 116 -8.05 11.28 23.05
N ARG A 117 -7.72 10.10 22.51
CA ARG A 117 -6.33 9.69 22.22
C ARG A 117 -6.01 9.59 20.72
N ALA A 118 -7.02 9.63 19.85
CA ALA A 118 -6.83 9.50 18.42
C ALA A 118 -7.95 10.14 17.61
N THR A 119 -7.59 10.79 16.52
CA THR A 119 -8.50 11.25 15.46
C THR A 119 -8.05 10.68 14.13
N ILE A 120 -8.98 10.17 13.34
CA ILE A 120 -8.75 9.63 11.99
C ILE A 120 -9.70 10.35 11.04
N ALA A 121 -9.17 10.96 10.00
CA ALA A 121 -9.93 11.66 8.96
C ALA A 121 -9.64 11.04 7.59
N ILE A 122 -10.69 10.92 6.77
CA ILE A 122 -10.56 10.64 5.34
C ILE A 122 -10.49 11.99 4.64
N THR A 123 -9.33 12.30 4.05
CA THR A 123 -9.12 13.60 3.38
C THR A 123 -9.73 13.58 1.98
N ASP A 124 -9.38 12.55 1.22
CA ASP A 124 -9.76 12.43 -0.18
C ASP A 124 -9.67 10.98 -0.66
N ILE A 125 -10.30 10.74 -1.80
CA ILE A 125 -10.27 9.47 -2.51
C ILE A 125 -9.74 9.71 -3.92
N THR A 126 -8.61 9.09 -4.26
CA THR A 126 -8.10 9.08 -5.64
C THR A 126 -8.61 7.84 -6.37
N VAL A 127 -9.45 8.06 -7.38
CA VAL A 127 -10.15 7.02 -8.13
C VAL A 127 -9.32 6.57 -9.33
N HIS A 128 -9.09 5.26 -9.40
CA HIS A 128 -8.48 4.56 -10.53
C HIS A 128 -9.48 3.58 -11.16
N SER A 129 -9.17 3.03 -12.33
CA SER A 129 -10.09 2.15 -13.04
C SER A 129 -10.37 0.84 -12.32
N THR A 130 -9.38 0.35 -11.55
CA THR A 130 -9.39 -0.91 -10.82
C THR A 130 -9.76 -0.75 -9.34
N GLY A 131 -9.62 0.43 -8.74
CA GLY A 131 -9.87 0.66 -7.32
C GLY A 131 -9.72 2.11 -6.90
N CYS A 132 -9.65 2.34 -5.58
CA CYS A 132 -9.61 3.67 -4.99
C CYS A 132 -8.47 3.77 -3.96
N LEU A 133 -7.63 4.80 -4.05
CA LEU A 133 -6.73 5.17 -2.96
C LEU A 133 -7.50 6.06 -1.98
N ILE A 134 -7.66 5.60 -0.76
CA ILE A 134 -8.25 6.33 0.37
C ILE A 134 -7.11 6.96 1.14
N ASN A 135 -7.04 8.29 1.13
CA ASN A 135 -6.03 9.04 1.85
C ASN A 135 -6.56 9.41 3.23
N LEU A 136 -5.78 9.05 4.25
CA LEU A 136 -6.11 9.24 5.64
C LEU A 136 -5.10 10.19 6.28
N GLU A 137 -5.61 11.09 7.10
CA GLU A 137 -4.83 11.77 8.13
C GLU A 137 -5.22 11.25 9.49
N TRP A 138 -4.22 11.12 10.36
CA TRP A 138 -4.47 10.72 11.73
C TRP A 138 -3.60 11.51 12.69
N VAL A 139 -4.14 11.73 13.88
CA VAL A 139 -3.48 12.38 14.99
C VAL A 139 -3.65 11.50 16.21
N LEU A 140 -2.58 11.27 16.96
CA LEU A 140 -2.55 10.53 18.20
C LEU A 140 -2.07 11.45 19.30
N HIS A 141 -2.82 11.48 20.39
CA HIS A 141 -2.55 12.34 21.53
C HIS A 141 -1.91 11.52 22.65
N ARG A 142 -0.73 11.93 23.11
CA ARG A 142 -0.14 11.42 24.35
C ARG A 142 -0.93 11.92 25.54
N THR A 143 -1.16 11.05 26.51
CA THR A 143 -1.93 11.39 27.70
C THR A 143 -1.06 11.31 28.95
N ALA A 144 -1.06 10.16 29.63
CA ALA A 144 -0.31 9.96 30.88
C ALA A 144 1.02 9.23 30.69
N GLU A 145 1.32 8.75 29.49
CA GLU A 145 2.53 7.98 29.20
C GLU A 145 3.79 8.80 29.48
N SER A 146 4.85 8.16 29.97
CA SER A 146 6.20 8.72 29.95
C SER A 146 6.76 8.82 28.52
N THR A 147 7.83 9.59 28.33
CA THR A 147 8.42 9.79 27.00
C THR A 147 8.95 8.47 26.43
N THR A 148 9.51 7.61 27.29
CA THR A 148 9.99 6.27 26.91
C THR A 148 8.85 5.32 26.55
N GLU A 149 7.75 5.32 27.32
CA GLU A 149 6.57 4.50 27.00
C GLU A 149 5.91 4.96 25.70
N TRP A 150 5.79 6.27 25.51
CA TRP A 150 5.26 6.85 24.28
C TRP A 150 6.13 6.55 23.06
N GLN A 151 7.45 6.63 23.21
CA GLN A 151 8.42 6.26 22.18
C GLN A 151 8.38 4.75 21.87
N GLY A 152 8.25 3.89 22.89
CA GLY A 152 8.10 2.45 22.71
C GLY A 152 6.80 2.09 21.97
N MET A 153 5.68 2.70 22.36
CA MET A 153 4.41 2.54 21.64
C MET A 153 4.51 3.07 20.20
N PHE A 154 5.26 4.14 19.97
CA PHE A 154 5.54 4.64 18.62
C PHE A 154 6.30 3.63 17.77
N GLU A 155 7.35 3.01 18.31
CA GLU A 155 8.13 2.01 17.58
C GLU A 155 7.33 0.72 17.33
N GLU A 156 6.46 0.34 18.26
CA GLU A 156 5.66 -0.88 18.19
C GLU A 156 4.37 -0.76 17.37
N VAL A 157 3.73 0.42 17.39
CA VAL A 157 2.41 0.67 16.77
C VAL A 157 2.50 1.64 15.60
N LEU A 158 3.44 2.59 15.59
CA LEU A 158 3.46 3.72 14.64
C LEU A 158 4.57 3.63 13.58
N GLY A 159 5.45 2.64 13.66
CA GLY A 159 6.30 2.26 12.53
C GLY A 159 5.46 1.84 11.32
N HIS A 160 4.29 1.23 11.58
CA HIS A 160 3.32 0.81 10.59
C HIS A 160 1.88 0.73 11.19
N PRO A 161 1.18 1.87 11.39
CA PRO A 161 -0.10 1.91 12.13
C PRO A 161 -1.23 1.10 11.49
N PHE A 162 -1.07 0.74 10.22
CA PHE A 162 -2.09 0.06 9.43
C PHE A 162 -1.66 -1.37 9.05
N HIS A 163 -0.38 -1.76 9.20
CA HIS A 163 0.15 -3.09 8.87
C HIS A 163 1.21 -3.54 9.84
N ASP A 164 1.17 -4.77 10.35
CA ASP A 164 2.31 -5.27 11.12
C ASP A 164 3.22 -6.08 10.22
N LEU A 165 4.42 -5.59 9.94
CA LEU A 165 5.41 -6.32 9.12
C LEU A 165 6.13 -7.42 9.91
N ARG A 166 5.86 -7.58 11.22
CA ARG A 166 6.36 -8.72 11.98
C ARG A 166 5.70 -10.02 11.49
N PRO A 167 6.42 -11.15 11.52
CA PRO A 167 5.80 -12.46 11.38
C PRO A 167 4.57 -12.59 12.29
N VAL A 168 3.50 -13.20 11.79
CA VAL A 168 2.21 -13.37 12.52
C VAL A 168 2.43 -13.95 13.93
N GLU A 169 3.42 -14.83 14.07
CA GLU A 169 3.78 -15.53 15.32
C GLU A 169 4.44 -14.62 16.36
N THR A 170 5.13 -13.57 15.94
CA THR A 170 5.84 -12.64 16.85
C THR A 170 5.04 -11.37 17.12
N ARG A 171 3.78 -11.36 16.68
CA ARG A 171 2.91 -10.22 16.77
C ARG A 171 2.29 -10.09 18.16
N PRO A 172 2.28 -8.89 18.77
CA PRO A 172 1.50 -8.64 19.97
C PRO A 172 0.00 -8.82 19.65
N PRO A 173 -0.73 -9.57 20.49
CA PRO A 173 -2.17 -9.74 20.31
C PRO A 173 -2.93 -8.42 20.52
N GLY A 174 -3.88 -8.11 19.62
CA GLY A 174 -5.01 -7.22 19.93
C GLY A 174 -4.93 -5.72 19.60
N ASN A 175 -3.89 -5.19 18.96
CA ASN A 175 -3.68 -3.72 18.88
C ASN A 175 -3.79 -3.07 17.49
N GLN A 176 -4.45 -3.74 16.55
CA GLN A 176 -4.54 -3.32 15.14
C GLN A 176 -5.66 -2.30 14.95
N LEU A 177 -5.41 -1.23 14.19
CA LEU A 177 -6.49 -0.44 13.63
C LEU A 177 -7.30 -1.32 12.66
N ILE A 178 -8.60 -1.37 12.88
CA ILE A 178 -9.55 -1.98 11.95
C ILE A 178 -10.04 -0.86 11.04
N PHE A 179 -9.81 -1.04 9.74
CA PHE A 179 -10.41 -0.23 8.69
C PHE A 179 -11.08 -1.17 7.69
N ALA A 180 -12.38 -1.01 7.48
CA ALA A 180 -13.16 -1.82 6.57
C ALA A 180 -14.11 -0.96 5.73
N ALA A 181 -14.51 -1.49 4.57
CA ALA A 181 -15.50 -0.89 3.69
C ALA A 181 -16.61 -1.90 3.43
N GLU A 182 -17.86 -1.49 3.58
CA GLU A 182 -19.04 -2.25 3.18
C GLU A 182 -19.67 -1.58 1.96
N PHE A 183 -19.88 -2.36 0.90
CA PHE A 183 -20.42 -1.90 -0.37
C PHE A 183 -21.95 -1.98 -0.37
N SER A 184 -22.60 -1.25 -1.28
CA SER A 184 -24.06 -1.27 -1.45
C SER A 184 -24.61 -2.66 -1.82
N ASP A 185 -23.79 -3.52 -2.43
CA ASP A 185 -24.13 -4.90 -2.77
C ASP A 185 -23.87 -5.90 -1.63
N GLY A 186 -23.50 -5.41 -0.44
CA GLY A 186 -23.25 -6.21 0.75
C GLY A 186 -21.87 -6.86 0.81
N ARG A 187 -21.03 -6.74 -0.23
CA ARG A 187 -19.64 -7.19 -0.13
C ARG A 187 -18.86 -6.31 0.84
N ARG A 188 -17.85 -6.90 1.49
CA ARG A 188 -17.02 -6.22 2.49
C ARG A 188 -15.56 -6.36 2.14
N ALA A 189 -14.86 -5.23 2.18
CA ALA A 189 -13.41 -5.17 2.11
C ALA A 189 -12.87 -4.89 3.50
N THR A 190 -11.92 -5.70 3.96
CA THR A 190 -11.20 -5.45 5.22
C THR A 190 -9.75 -5.16 4.90
N LEU A 191 -9.10 -4.37 5.76
CA LEU A 191 -7.66 -4.20 5.73
C LEU A 191 -6.99 -5.58 5.84
N MET A 192 -6.40 -5.98 4.73
CA MET A 192 -5.75 -7.28 4.56
C MET A 192 -4.38 -7.24 5.18
N GLN A 193 -4.07 -8.21 6.03
CA GLN A 193 -2.72 -8.47 6.51
C GLN A 193 -2.06 -9.48 5.56
N GLU A 194 -0.82 -9.25 5.12
CA GLU A 194 -0.16 -10.12 4.14
C GLU A 194 -0.33 -11.62 4.51
N GLY A 195 -0.85 -12.44 3.58
CA GLY A 195 -0.83 -13.90 3.69
C GLY A 195 -2.16 -14.66 3.62
N THR A 196 -3.34 -14.01 3.61
CA THR A 196 -4.62 -14.75 3.67
C THR A 196 -5.71 -14.20 2.73
N SER A 197 -5.67 -14.52 1.45
CA SER A 197 -6.83 -14.30 0.56
C SER A 197 -6.91 -15.38 -0.52
N ASP A 198 -8.09 -15.56 -1.10
CA ASP A 198 -8.37 -16.39 -2.28
C ASP A 198 -8.52 -15.53 -3.56
N GLY A 199 -8.27 -14.21 -3.46
CA GLY A 199 -8.22 -13.29 -4.60
C GLY A 199 -9.58 -12.88 -5.18
N HIS A 200 -10.68 -13.38 -4.61
CA HIS A 200 -12.02 -13.18 -5.16
C HIS A 200 -12.92 -12.25 -4.34
N ARG A 201 -12.48 -11.82 -3.15
CA ARG A 201 -13.21 -10.89 -2.29
C ARG A 201 -12.63 -9.48 -2.33
N PRO A 202 -13.43 -8.43 -2.10
CA PRO A 202 -12.90 -7.08 -1.92
C PRO A 202 -11.86 -7.01 -0.81
N MET A 203 -10.84 -6.17 -0.99
CA MET A 203 -9.68 -6.05 -0.12
C MET A 203 -9.31 -4.58 0.07
N ILE A 204 -8.78 -4.26 1.25
CA ILE A 204 -8.08 -2.99 1.49
C ILE A 204 -6.61 -3.32 1.72
N LEU A 205 -5.71 -2.68 0.99
CA LEU A 205 -4.28 -2.90 1.08
C LEU A 205 -3.58 -1.60 1.46
N ASP A 206 -2.65 -1.61 2.39
CA ASP A 206 -1.88 -0.39 2.71
C ASP A 206 -0.82 -0.15 1.63
N ARG A 207 -0.78 1.09 1.15
CA ARG A 207 0.18 1.55 0.15
C ARG A 207 1.27 2.41 0.75
N GLY A 208 1.32 2.46 2.07
CA GLY A 208 2.29 3.18 2.87
C GLY A 208 1.73 4.48 3.41
N GLY A 209 2.58 5.12 4.20
CA GLY A 209 2.28 6.35 4.90
C GLY A 209 3.55 6.93 5.47
N GLY A 210 3.43 8.11 6.05
CA GLY A 210 4.53 8.78 6.72
C GLY A 210 4.03 9.40 8.03
N VAL A 211 4.86 9.31 9.06
CA VAL A 211 4.66 10.07 10.28
C VAL A 211 5.32 11.43 10.09
N GLY A 212 4.56 12.51 10.25
CA GLY A 212 5.05 13.88 10.21
C GLY A 212 5.59 14.28 11.58
N ASN A 213 6.82 14.81 11.61
CA ASN A 213 7.61 15.26 12.78
C ASN A 213 7.69 14.30 13.98
N ARG A 214 8.92 14.06 14.46
CA ARG A 214 9.13 13.32 15.72
C ARG A 214 8.64 14.16 16.89
N VAL A 215 7.72 13.57 17.67
CA VAL A 215 7.81 13.29 19.11
C VAL A 215 8.70 14.23 19.94
N ASP A 216 8.52 15.54 19.82
CA ASP A 216 8.88 16.46 20.90
C ASP A 216 7.56 16.96 21.51
N ASP A 217 7.22 16.33 22.65
CA ASP A 217 6.18 16.69 23.62
C ASP A 217 4.73 16.86 23.15
N GLY A 218 4.11 15.78 22.67
CA GLY A 218 2.64 15.65 22.78
C GLY A 218 2.03 14.77 21.71
N ASP A 219 1.72 15.37 20.57
CA ASP A 219 0.93 14.73 19.52
C ASP A 219 1.81 14.11 18.44
N CYS A 220 1.40 12.93 17.98
CA CYS A 220 1.94 12.29 16.79
C CYS A 220 0.95 12.46 15.64
N ARG A 221 1.42 12.88 14.46
CA ARG A 221 0.57 13.04 13.28
C ARG A 221 1.12 12.24 12.12
N GLY A 222 0.25 11.68 11.31
CA GLY A 222 0.68 10.98 10.12
C GLY A 222 -0.34 10.96 9.01
N ARG A 223 0.13 10.54 7.86
CA ARG A 223 -0.66 10.27 6.67
C ARG A 223 -0.49 8.83 6.26
N THR A 224 -1.58 8.20 5.86
CA THR A 224 -1.56 6.84 5.34
C THR A 224 -2.48 6.72 4.14
N THR A 225 -2.05 5.97 3.15
CA THR A 225 -2.83 5.70 1.94
C THR A 225 -3.21 4.24 1.88
N LEU A 226 -4.51 3.97 1.81
CA LEU A 226 -5.06 2.62 1.67
C LEU A 226 -5.63 2.44 0.27
N TYR A 227 -5.38 1.30 -0.37
CA TYR A 227 -5.97 0.94 -1.65
C TYR A 227 -7.15 -0.01 -1.45
N LEU A 228 -8.36 0.48 -1.74
CA LEU A 228 -9.60 -0.30 -1.78
C LEU A 228 -9.76 -0.91 -3.18
N TRP A 229 -9.84 -2.24 -3.22
CA TRP A 229 -10.13 -3.01 -4.42
C TRP A 229 -11.36 -3.91 -4.22
N PRO A 230 -12.23 -4.07 -5.23
CA PRO A 230 -12.32 -3.27 -6.44
C PRO A 230 -12.95 -1.89 -6.16
N VAL A 231 -13.17 -1.09 -7.22
CA VAL A 231 -14.05 0.08 -7.15
C VAL A 231 -15.41 -0.35 -6.58
N PRO A 232 -15.93 0.31 -5.53
CA PRO A 232 -17.23 -0.03 -4.96
C PRO A 232 -18.34 0.18 -5.99
N PRO A 233 -19.41 -0.64 -6.00
CA PRO A 233 -20.58 -0.40 -6.84
C PRO A 233 -21.27 0.95 -6.50
N PRO A 234 -22.06 1.52 -7.43
CA PRO A 234 -22.89 2.71 -7.17
C PRO A 234 -23.75 2.59 -5.91
N GLY A 235 -24.03 3.71 -5.24
CA GLY A 235 -24.80 3.79 -4.00
C GLY A 235 -23.99 3.93 -2.70
N GLU A 236 -24.57 3.52 -1.58
CA GLU A 236 -23.97 3.75 -0.24
C GLU A 236 -22.67 2.96 -0.04
N LEU A 237 -21.59 3.68 0.27
CA LEU A 237 -20.31 3.13 0.72
C LEU A 237 -20.13 3.41 2.21
N ARG A 238 -19.93 2.37 3.00
CA ARG A 238 -19.76 2.47 4.45
C ARG A 238 -18.34 2.16 4.87
N PHE A 239 -17.61 3.15 5.38
CA PHE A 239 -16.34 2.91 6.06
C PHE A 239 -16.56 2.64 7.55
N VAL A 240 -15.91 1.58 8.04
CA VAL A 240 -15.93 1.19 9.45
C VAL A 240 -14.52 1.31 10.01
N VAL A 241 -14.41 2.02 11.13
CA VAL A 241 -13.13 2.29 11.79
C VAL A 241 -13.23 1.93 13.26
N GLU A 242 -12.25 1.19 13.77
CA GLU A 242 -12.16 0.82 15.19
C GLU A 242 -10.70 0.71 15.59
N TRP A 243 -10.30 1.35 16.70
CA TRP A 243 -8.92 1.29 17.19
C TRP A 243 -8.88 1.16 18.71
N PRO A 244 -8.98 -0.06 19.26
CA PRO A 244 -9.04 -0.28 20.69
C PRO A 244 -7.83 0.29 21.44
N THR A 245 -6.63 0.20 20.86
CA THR A 245 -5.37 0.73 21.42
C THR A 245 -5.44 2.20 21.81
N PHE A 246 -6.13 3.01 21.00
CA PHE A 246 -6.30 4.45 21.24
C PHE A 246 -7.74 4.78 21.67
N GLY A 247 -8.53 3.79 22.09
CA GLY A 247 -9.89 4.01 22.59
C GLY A 247 -10.86 4.52 21.54
N VAL A 248 -10.58 4.31 20.25
CA VAL A 248 -11.52 4.62 19.17
C VAL A 248 -12.55 3.50 19.12
N PRO A 249 -13.83 3.77 19.44
CA PRO A 249 -14.87 2.76 19.34
C PRO A 249 -15.15 2.41 17.87
N ARG A 250 -15.91 1.34 17.64
CA ARG A 250 -16.41 1.05 16.30
C ARG A 250 -17.29 2.19 15.80
N THR A 251 -16.80 2.90 14.80
CA THR A 251 -17.45 4.04 14.14
C THR A 251 -17.79 3.71 12.71
N THR A 252 -18.69 4.49 12.11
CA THR A 252 -19.17 4.28 10.76
C THR A 252 -19.34 5.61 10.04
N THR A 253 -18.73 5.72 8.86
CA THR A 253 -18.82 6.87 7.96
C THR A 253 -19.47 6.45 6.66
N LEU A 254 -20.48 7.20 6.20
CA LEU A 254 -21.18 6.94 4.95
C LEU A 254 -20.70 7.92 3.88
N LEU A 255 -20.41 7.40 2.69
CA LEU A 255 -20.11 8.16 1.49
C LEU A 255 -20.98 7.69 0.32
N ASP A 256 -21.13 8.55 -0.68
CA ASP A 256 -21.80 8.23 -1.93
C ASP A 256 -20.80 7.70 -2.96
N ALA A 257 -20.89 6.40 -3.31
CA ALA A 257 -20.05 5.82 -4.34
C ALA A 257 -20.42 6.33 -5.75
N ASP A 258 -21.57 6.97 -5.95
CA ASP A 258 -21.93 7.56 -7.24
C ASP A 258 -20.93 8.67 -7.64
N GLU A 259 -20.39 9.41 -6.66
CA GLU A 259 -19.32 10.39 -6.90
C GLU A 259 -18.01 9.73 -7.35
N ILE A 260 -17.68 8.56 -6.81
CA ILE A 260 -16.53 7.75 -7.22
C ILE A 260 -16.71 7.29 -8.68
N HIS A 261 -17.91 6.84 -9.04
CA HIS A 261 -18.22 6.45 -10.43
C HIS A 261 -18.19 7.65 -11.38
N ALA A 262 -18.71 8.81 -10.97
CA ALA A 262 -18.62 10.03 -11.76
C ALA A 262 -17.15 10.46 -12.00
N ALA A 263 -16.27 10.26 -11.01
CA ALA A 263 -14.84 10.53 -11.14
C ALA A 263 -14.12 9.57 -12.10
N LYS A 264 -14.56 8.30 -12.18
CA LYS A 264 -13.98 7.31 -13.08
C LYS A 264 -13.98 7.75 -14.55
N ALA A 265 -15.01 8.49 -14.98
CA ALA A 265 -15.11 9.02 -16.35
C ALA A 265 -14.03 10.06 -16.70
N ARG A 266 -13.31 10.60 -15.71
CA ARG A 266 -12.29 11.65 -15.88
C ARG A 266 -10.85 11.14 -15.75
N ILE A 267 -10.66 9.83 -15.54
CA ILE A 267 -9.33 9.21 -15.42
C ILE A 267 -8.52 9.46 -16.70
N ARG A 268 -7.26 9.85 -16.52
CA ARG A 268 -6.34 10.07 -17.63
C ARG A 268 -5.29 8.97 -17.66
N ARG A 269 -5.06 8.41 -18.84
CA ARG A 269 -3.91 7.51 -19.10
C ARG A 269 -2.75 8.32 -19.66
N HIS A 270 -1.53 7.88 -19.40
CA HIS A 270 -0.30 8.50 -19.92
C HIS A 270 0.61 7.49 -20.59
#